data_AF-A0A7Y0G0U1-F1
#
_entry.id   AF-A0A7Y0G0U1-F1
#
_cell.length_a   1.000
_cell.length_b   1.000
_cell.length_c   1.000
_cell.angle_alpha   90.00
_cell.angle_beta   90.00
_cell.angle_gamma   90.00
#
_symmetry.space_group_name_H-M   'P 1'
#
loop_
_entity.id
_entity.type
_entity.pdbx_description
1 polymer ?
#
loop_
_entity_poly.entity_id
_entity_poly.type
_entity_poly.pdbx_seq_one_letter_code
_entity_poly.pdbx_strand_id
1 'polypeptide(L)'
;MLHLRMIVPPDRTEAVVELIGRTVGTAHLAVLPGAARDPSGDLVLCDVAREAGDELLHGLRELRLDQDGSIAVENIDLSMSERADTAEEDAPGEGADAVLWEQLATSTHEESTLSFTYLAFMLLATMIAACGVVLDNAILIVGAMAVGPEFGPLAGVCTAIVKRAPRLAVRSLMALLVGFLAAIAATTAFSLLMDWMGLFSREQLDAERPQTAFIWQPDPFSFVVALLAGAAGTLSLTSSKAGALVGVAISVTTVPAAANAAVALSYGEVGQTGGSVQQLLLNLLGIMLAGTLTLLAQKWLWETQRGKVKRRLRRG
;
A
#
# COMPACT_ATOMS: atom_id res chain seq x y z
N MET A 1 14.47 12.16 -7.37
CA MET A 1 15.12 12.53 -6.09
C MET A 1 14.16 12.48 -4.89
N LEU A 2 14.71 12.30 -3.70
CA LEU A 2 14.08 12.52 -2.39
C LEU A 2 14.74 13.71 -1.70
N HIS A 3 13.97 14.47 -0.93
CA HIS A 3 14.48 15.48 0.00
C HIS A 3 14.49 14.91 1.42
N LEU A 4 15.63 14.96 2.11
CA LEU A 4 15.75 14.59 3.52
C LEU A 4 15.91 15.84 4.36
N ARG A 5 15.02 15.98 5.34
CA ARG A 5 15.12 16.99 6.40
C ARG A 5 15.40 16.29 7.73
N MET A 6 16.55 16.57 8.31
CA MET A 6 17.02 15.91 9.53
C MET A 6 17.28 16.92 10.64
N ILE A 7 16.87 16.56 11.85
CA ILE A 7 17.32 17.24 13.08
C ILE A 7 18.33 16.33 13.74
N VAL A 8 19.55 16.83 13.89
CA VAL A 8 20.72 16.05 14.32
C VAL A 8 21.24 16.60 15.64
N PRO A 9 21.42 15.75 16.67
CA PRO A 9 22.12 16.14 17.89
C PRO A 9 23.52 16.70 17.59
N PRO A 10 23.95 17.80 18.23
CA PRO A 10 25.21 18.48 17.87
C PRO A 10 26.46 17.60 17.94
N ASP A 11 26.46 16.56 18.80
CA ASP A 11 27.55 15.60 18.94
C ASP A 11 27.71 14.65 17.73
N ARG A 12 26.73 14.60 16.83
CA ARG A 12 26.70 13.66 15.69
C ARG A 12 26.68 14.33 14.32
N THR A 13 26.60 15.66 14.26
CA THR A 13 26.48 16.41 13.00
C THR A 13 27.61 16.07 12.02
N GLU A 14 28.87 16.01 12.50
CA GLU A 14 30.01 15.66 11.64
C GLU A 14 29.89 14.24 11.06
N ALA A 15 29.48 13.26 11.89
CA ALA A 15 29.30 11.88 11.45
C ALA A 15 28.18 11.76 10.40
N VAL A 16 27.11 12.53 10.55
CA VAL A 16 25.99 12.58 9.57
C VAL A 16 26.43 13.21 8.26
N VAL A 17 27.16 14.32 8.32
CA VAL A 17 27.71 15.00 7.13
C VAL A 17 28.69 14.08 6.39
N GLU A 18 29.56 13.37 7.11
CA GLU A 18 30.49 12.41 6.50
C GLU A 18 29.73 11.25 5.83
N LEU A 19 28.71 10.70 6.49
CA LEU A 19 27.87 9.64 5.94
C LEU A 19 27.19 10.09 4.64
N ILE A 20 26.58 11.28 4.63
CA ILE A 20 25.93 11.83 3.43
C ILE A 20 26.96 11.99 2.32
N GLY A 21 28.11 12.63 2.60
CA GLY A 21 29.15 12.87 1.60
C GLY A 21 29.80 11.60 1.03
N ARG A 22 29.76 10.48 1.75
CA ARG A 22 30.25 9.17 1.28
C ARG A 22 29.19 8.34 0.56
N THR A 23 27.91 8.69 0.73
CA THR A 23 26.80 7.99 0.08
C THR A 23 26.66 8.49 -1.37
N VAL A 24 26.85 7.58 -2.32
CA VAL A 24 26.68 7.88 -3.75
C VAL A 24 25.22 8.27 -4.02
N GLY A 25 25.01 9.24 -4.91
CA GLY A 25 23.67 9.72 -5.25
C GLY A 25 23.09 10.73 -4.28
N THR A 26 23.90 11.33 -3.40
CA THR A 26 23.49 12.49 -2.59
C THR A 26 23.86 13.81 -3.26
N ALA A 27 23.01 14.81 -3.08
CA ALA A 27 23.18 16.17 -3.58
C ALA A 27 22.68 17.20 -2.56
N HIS A 28 22.97 18.48 -2.81
CA HIS A 28 22.39 19.62 -2.09
C HIS A 28 22.46 19.55 -0.55
N LEU A 29 23.58 19.06 -0.01
CA LEU A 29 23.80 19.05 1.43
C LEU A 29 23.89 20.48 1.98
N ALA A 30 23.02 20.80 2.93
CA ALA A 30 23.03 22.05 3.69
C ALA A 30 22.99 21.74 5.20
N VAL A 31 23.77 22.48 5.98
CA VAL A 31 23.84 22.35 7.44
C VAL A 31 23.60 23.71 8.07
N LEU A 32 22.63 23.78 8.99
CA LEU A 32 22.29 24.96 9.76
C LEU A 32 22.50 24.66 11.24
N PRO A 33 23.67 25.03 11.80
CA PRO A 33 24.00 24.73 13.19
C PRO A 33 23.07 25.43 14.18
N GLY A 34 22.62 24.71 15.22
CA GLY A 34 21.77 25.22 16.30
C GLY A 34 20.38 25.69 15.87
N ALA A 35 19.94 25.37 14.65
CA ALA A 35 18.68 25.85 14.11
C ALA A 35 17.45 25.14 14.71
N ALA A 36 17.61 23.90 15.20
CA ALA A 36 16.52 23.11 15.74
C ALA A 36 16.40 23.28 17.27
N ARG A 37 15.15 23.42 17.75
CA ARG A 37 14.85 23.62 19.18
C ARG A 37 14.31 22.37 19.88
N ASP A 38 13.50 21.59 19.18
CA ASP A 38 12.90 20.36 19.72
C ASP A 38 12.73 19.32 18.58
N PRO A 39 13.54 18.25 18.56
CA PRO A 39 14.73 18.04 19.39
C PRO A 39 15.78 19.15 19.17
N SER A 40 16.58 19.47 20.20
CA SER A 40 17.60 20.51 20.11
C SER A 40 18.81 20.04 19.31
N GLY A 41 19.24 20.81 18.30
CA GLY A 41 20.40 20.45 17.51
C GLY A 41 20.53 21.21 16.20
N ASP A 42 21.22 20.58 15.25
CA ASP A 42 21.49 21.12 13.93
C ASP A 42 20.44 20.64 12.92
N LEU A 43 20.05 21.53 12.00
CA LEU A 43 19.19 21.16 10.88
C LEU A 43 20.09 20.77 9.70
N VAL A 44 20.00 19.52 9.26
CA VAL A 44 20.74 19.00 8.10
C VAL A 44 19.73 18.65 7.00
N LEU A 45 19.94 19.21 5.81
CA LEU A 45 19.12 18.98 4.62
C LEU A 45 20.00 18.34 3.55
N CYS A 46 19.48 17.36 2.83
CA CYS A 46 20.14 16.87 1.62
C CYS A 46 19.12 16.24 0.68
N ASP A 47 19.47 16.19 -0.60
CA ASP A 47 18.71 15.43 -1.58
C ASP A 47 19.44 14.12 -1.87
N VAL A 48 18.68 13.07 -2.17
CA VAL A 48 19.25 11.75 -2.50
C VAL A 48 18.45 11.09 -3.62
N ALA A 49 19.14 10.42 -4.54
CA ALA A 49 18.52 9.54 -5.51
C ALA A 49 17.74 8.43 -4.79
N ARG A 50 16.58 8.03 -5.31
CA ARG A 50 15.70 7.08 -4.60
C ARG A 50 16.38 5.72 -4.36
N GLU A 51 17.23 5.32 -5.30
CA GLU A 51 18.06 4.12 -5.34
C GLU A 51 19.13 4.11 -4.24
N ALA A 52 19.58 5.29 -3.81
CA ALA A 52 20.55 5.46 -2.73
C ALA A 52 19.88 5.74 -1.38
N GLY A 53 18.60 6.14 -1.37
CA GLY A 53 17.87 6.53 -0.16
C GLY A 53 17.82 5.45 0.93
N ASP A 54 17.65 4.18 0.56
CA ASP A 54 17.62 3.07 1.52
C ASP A 54 18.97 2.87 2.26
N GLU A 55 20.09 3.05 1.56
CA GLU A 55 21.43 2.98 2.17
C GLU A 55 21.65 4.13 3.14
N LEU A 56 21.30 5.35 2.71
CA LEU A 56 21.42 6.54 3.55
C LEU A 56 20.56 6.43 4.81
N LEU A 57 19.28 6.09 4.67
CA LEU A 57 18.36 5.94 5.79
C LEU A 57 18.83 4.86 6.77
N HIS A 58 19.41 3.76 6.28
CA HIS A 58 19.98 2.74 7.16
C HIS A 58 21.14 3.29 8.00
N GLY A 59 22.11 3.98 7.36
CA GLY A 59 23.24 4.57 8.08
C GLY A 59 22.82 5.65 9.08
N LEU A 60 21.82 6.47 8.75
CA LEU A 60 21.28 7.48 9.67
C LEU A 60 20.63 6.84 10.90
N ARG A 61 19.99 5.68 10.75
CA ARG A 61 19.43 4.90 11.87
C ARG A 61 20.51 4.24 12.73
N GLU A 62 21.62 3.79 12.15
CA GLU A 62 22.78 3.31 12.92
C GLU A 62 23.35 4.41 13.83
N LEU A 63 23.25 5.68 13.40
CA LEU A 63 23.56 6.87 14.21
C LEU A 63 22.44 7.28 15.19
N ARG A 64 21.37 6.47 15.30
CA ARG A 64 20.18 6.66 16.18
C ARG A 64 19.44 7.98 15.97
N LEU A 65 19.47 8.54 14.76
CA LEU A 65 18.70 9.74 14.43
C LEU A 65 17.18 9.54 14.48
N ASP A 66 16.71 8.29 14.35
CA ASP A 66 15.30 7.93 14.50
C ASP A 66 14.80 8.00 15.95
N GLN A 67 15.71 8.09 16.92
CA GLN A 67 15.41 8.09 18.36
C GLN A 67 15.79 9.41 19.04
N ASP A 68 16.99 9.91 18.76
CA ASP A 68 17.55 11.08 19.44
C ASP A 68 17.36 12.37 18.62
N GLY A 69 16.91 12.26 17.37
CA GLY A 69 16.74 13.38 16.43
C GLY A 69 15.43 13.28 15.66
N SER A 70 15.45 13.65 14.39
CA SER A 70 14.33 13.39 13.48
C SER A 70 14.83 13.20 12.05
N ILE A 71 14.15 12.35 11.28
CA ILE A 71 14.35 12.20 9.84
C ILE A 71 12.97 12.35 9.18
N ALA A 72 12.83 13.34 8.30
CA ALA A 72 11.68 13.49 7.43
C ALA A 72 12.15 13.32 5.97
N VAL A 73 11.33 12.64 5.17
CA VAL A 73 11.64 12.33 3.76
C VAL A 73 10.47 12.79 2.90
N GLU A 74 10.76 13.56 1.85
CA GLU A 74 9.77 14.07 0.90
C GLU A 74 10.17 13.67 -0.53
N ASN A 75 9.19 13.52 -1.43
CA ASN A 75 9.48 13.32 -2.86
C ASN A 75 9.64 14.69 -3.52
N ILE A 76 10.68 14.83 -4.35
CA ILE A 76 10.87 16.03 -5.15
C ILE A 76 10.22 15.78 -6.52
N ASP A 77 9.11 16.46 -6.80
CA ASP A 77 8.39 16.34 -8.07
C ASP A 77 9.16 16.95 -9.25
N LEU A 78 9.92 18.02 -8.98
CA LEU A 78 10.75 18.70 -9.97
C LEU A 78 12.00 19.27 -9.30
N SER A 79 13.16 18.91 -9.83
CA SER A 79 14.47 19.50 -9.50
C SER A 79 15.12 19.97 -10.79
N MET A 80 15.74 21.15 -10.75
CA MET A 80 16.57 21.66 -11.85
C MET A 80 17.98 21.89 -11.32
N SER A 81 18.85 20.90 -11.46
CA SER A 81 20.22 20.97 -10.97
C SER A 81 21.09 19.90 -11.60
N GLU A 82 22.18 20.31 -12.25
CA GLU A 82 23.20 19.39 -12.78
C GLU A 82 23.76 18.46 -11.68
N ARG A 83 23.79 18.93 -10.42
CA ARG A 83 24.25 18.10 -9.29
C ARG A 83 23.24 17.05 -8.90
N ALA A 84 21.94 17.33 -9.02
CA ALA A 84 20.91 16.31 -8.84
C ALA A 84 20.95 15.31 -10.00
N ASP A 85 21.10 15.79 -11.24
CA ASP A 85 21.17 14.92 -12.43
C ASP A 85 22.38 13.97 -12.34
N THR A 86 23.56 14.50 -11.99
CA THR A 86 24.76 13.67 -11.79
C THR A 86 24.56 12.66 -10.65
N ALA A 87 23.89 13.06 -9.56
CA ALA A 87 23.62 12.17 -8.44
C ALA A 87 22.64 11.03 -8.83
N GLU A 88 21.63 11.30 -9.66
CA GLU A 88 20.76 10.24 -10.20
C GLU A 88 21.52 9.32 -11.17
N GLU A 89 22.37 9.87 -12.04
CA GLU A 89 23.19 9.08 -12.98
C GLU A 89 24.22 8.18 -12.27
N ASP A 90 24.84 8.68 -11.20
CA ASP A 90 25.81 7.93 -10.40
C ASP A 90 25.14 6.87 -9.51
N ALA A 91 23.85 7.05 -9.20
CA ALA A 91 23.10 6.13 -8.36
C ALA A 91 22.84 4.80 -9.09
N PRO A 92 23.02 3.65 -8.41
CA PRO A 92 22.87 2.37 -9.06
C PRO A 92 21.40 1.97 -9.23
N GLY A 93 20.90 1.99 -10.46
CA GLY A 93 19.58 1.48 -10.81
C GLY A 93 18.73 2.52 -11.53
N GLU A 94 17.42 2.32 -11.49
CA GLU A 94 16.41 3.27 -11.99
C GLU A 94 15.49 3.67 -10.84
N GLY A 95 15.22 4.95 -10.66
CA GLY A 95 14.52 5.47 -9.48
C GLY A 95 13.07 5.01 -9.39
N ALA A 96 12.49 4.64 -10.52
CA ALA A 96 11.17 4.02 -10.61
C ALA A 96 11.10 2.62 -9.96
N ASP A 97 12.23 1.90 -9.95
CA ASP A 97 12.35 0.56 -9.36
C ASP A 97 12.80 0.61 -7.89
N ALA A 98 13.10 1.81 -7.39
CA ALA A 98 13.56 2.05 -6.04
C ALA A 98 12.43 1.96 -4.98
N VAL A 99 12.21 0.76 -4.46
CA VAL A 99 11.63 0.43 -3.14
C VAL A 99 12.40 1.05 -1.95
N LEU A 100 11.80 2.06 -1.33
CA LEU A 100 12.22 2.57 -0.01
C LEU A 100 11.49 1.81 1.08
N TRP A 101 12.19 0.89 1.75
CA TRP A 101 11.55 -0.03 2.71
C TRP A 101 10.94 0.69 3.92
N GLU A 102 11.49 1.83 4.32
CA GLU A 102 10.95 2.63 5.42
C GLU A 102 9.67 3.36 4.99
N GLN A 103 9.68 4.00 3.81
CA GLN A 103 8.49 4.65 3.28
C GLN A 103 7.35 3.63 3.09
N LEU A 104 7.65 2.46 2.50
CA LEU A 104 6.68 1.39 2.34
C LEU A 104 6.12 0.96 3.71
N ALA A 105 6.97 0.78 4.73
CA ALA A 105 6.51 0.38 6.06
C ALA A 105 5.63 1.45 6.74
N THR A 106 5.96 2.73 6.59
CA THR A 106 5.18 3.85 7.17
C THR A 106 3.83 4.00 6.47
N SER A 107 3.80 4.10 5.13
CA SER A 107 2.55 4.18 4.36
C SER A 107 1.65 2.99 4.67
N THR A 108 2.24 1.80 4.72
CA THR A 108 1.55 0.58 5.07
C THR A 108 1.06 0.57 6.52
N HIS A 109 1.82 1.11 7.48
CA HIS A 109 1.42 1.18 8.88
C HIS A 109 0.23 2.15 9.07
N GLU A 110 0.28 3.33 8.45
CA GLU A 110 -0.81 4.31 8.48
C GLU A 110 -2.11 3.73 7.88
N GLU A 111 -2.01 3.13 6.69
CA GLU A 111 -3.17 2.56 5.99
C GLU A 111 -3.67 1.23 6.60
N SER A 112 -2.82 0.48 7.32
CA SER A 112 -3.22 -0.76 8.02
C SER A 112 -3.71 -0.55 9.45
N THR A 113 -3.81 0.69 9.91
CA THR A 113 -4.45 0.99 11.18
C THR A 113 -5.97 0.90 11.07
N LEU A 114 -6.59 0.18 12.00
CA LEU A 114 -8.05 0.13 12.13
C LEU A 114 -8.54 1.49 12.66
N SER A 115 -8.65 2.45 11.75
CA SER A 115 -9.12 3.81 12.04
C SER A 115 -10.62 3.93 11.79
N PHE A 116 -11.22 4.96 12.38
CA PHE A 116 -12.62 5.30 12.11
C PHE A 116 -12.85 5.57 10.61
N THR A 117 -11.94 6.31 9.97
CA THR A 117 -11.99 6.63 8.54
C THR A 117 -11.94 5.38 7.68
N TYR A 118 -11.04 4.44 7.98
CA TYR A 118 -10.95 3.15 7.29
C TYR A 118 -12.28 2.38 7.37
N LEU A 119 -12.85 2.26 8.57
CA LEU A 119 -14.13 1.58 8.76
C LEU A 119 -15.27 2.30 8.02
N ALA A 120 -15.33 3.63 8.08
CA ALA A 120 -16.34 4.42 7.40
C ALA A 120 -16.28 4.22 5.87
N PHE A 121 -15.10 4.25 5.26
CA PHE A 121 -14.94 3.98 3.84
C PHE A 121 -15.30 2.54 3.47
N MET A 122 -14.87 1.55 4.25
CA MET A 122 -15.27 0.14 4.04
C MET A 122 -16.79 -0.04 4.07
N LEU A 123 -17.45 0.56 5.06
CA LEU A 123 -18.91 0.54 5.23
C LEU A 123 -19.62 1.19 4.04
N LEU A 124 -19.23 2.40 3.66
CA LEU A 124 -19.84 3.11 2.54
C LEU A 124 -19.61 2.39 1.22
N ALA A 125 -18.39 1.90 0.97
CA ALA A 125 -18.06 1.16 -0.25
C ALA A 125 -18.90 -0.11 -0.38
N THR A 126 -19.04 -0.90 0.70
CA THR A 126 -19.87 -2.11 0.70
C THR A 126 -21.37 -1.81 0.56
N MET A 127 -21.89 -0.74 1.16
CA MET A 127 -23.28 -0.31 0.96
C MET A 127 -23.55 0.17 -0.47
N ILE A 128 -22.63 0.93 -1.09
CA ILE A 128 -22.72 1.32 -2.50
C ILE A 128 -22.71 0.08 -3.40
N ALA A 129 -21.81 -0.87 -3.12
CA ALA A 129 -21.76 -2.13 -3.85
C ALA A 129 -23.04 -2.96 -3.67
N ALA A 130 -23.66 -2.95 -2.49
CA ALA A 130 -24.93 -3.64 -2.25
C ALA A 130 -26.04 -3.09 -3.15
N CYS A 131 -26.13 -1.77 -3.28
CA CYS A 131 -27.03 -1.13 -4.25
C CYS A 131 -26.68 -1.55 -5.70
N GLY A 132 -25.40 -1.58 -6.06
CA GLY A 132 -24.95 -2.04 -7.37
C GLY A 132 -25.33 -3.49 -7.68
N VAL A 133 -25.24 -4.37 -6.69
CA VAL A 133 -25.61 -5.79 -6.80
C VAL A 133 -27.12 -5.96 -7.01
N VAL A 134 -27.94 -5.27 -6.21
CA VAL A 134 -29.42 -5.38 -6.30
C VAL A 134 -29.95 -4.75 -7.58
N LEU A 135 -29.34 -3.67 -8.05
CA LEU A 135 -29.73 -2.97 -9.29
C LEU A 135 -29.05 -3.50 -10.56
N ASP A 136 -28.24 -4.56 -10.45
CA ASP A 136 -27.38 -5.08 -11.53
C ASP A 136 -26.62 -3.99 -12.30
N ASN A 137 -26.00 -3.05 -11.57
CA ASN A 137 -25.35 -1.88 -12.14
C ASN A 137 -23.83 -1.91 -11.96
N ALA A 138 -23.12 -2.26 -13.03
CA ALA A 138 -21.66 -2.32 -13.04
C ALA A 138 -20.96 -0.98 -12.68
N ILE A 139 -21.58 0.17 -12.97
CA ILE A 139 -20.99 1.49 -12.67
C ILE A 139 -20.92 1.71 -11.15
N LEU A 140 -21.97 1.33 -10.41
CA LEU A 140 -21.98 1.40 -8.94
C LEU A 140 -20.95 0.45 -8.33
N ILE A 141 -20.78 -0.75 -8.92
CA ILE A 141 -19.76 -1.71 -8.52
C ILE A 141 -18.36 -1.13 -8.68
N VAL A 142 -18.05 -0.57 -9.85
CA VAL A 142 -16.75 0.08 -10.12
C VAL A 142 -16.51 1.26 -9.17
N GLY A 143 -17.55 2.07 -8.92
CA GLY A 143 -17.48 3.17 -7.96
C GLY A 143 -17.16 2.70 -6.55
N ALA A 144 -17.80 1.63 -6.09
CA ALA A 144 -17.52 1.02 -4.78
C ALA A 144 -16.10 0.46 -4.67
N MET A 145 -15.61 -0.21 -5.72
CA MET A 145 -14.23 -0.73 -5.75
C MET A 145 -13.18 0.39 -5.65
N ALA A 146 -13.43 1.55 -6.26
CA ALA A 146 -12.53 2.70 -6.18
C ALA A 146 -12.48 3.36 -4.78
N VAL A 147 -13.54 3.17 -3.98
CA VAL A 147 -13.64 3.74 -2.62
C VAL A 147 -13.04 2.82 -1.56
N GLY A 148 -12.96 1.51 -1.83
CA GLY A 148 -12.46 0.48 -0.92
C GLY A 148 -11.02 0.73 -0.42
N PRO A 149 -10.80 0.83 0.91
CA PRO A 149 -9.46 1.05 1.47
C PRO A 149 -8.69 -0.25 1.80
N GLU A 150 -9.05 -1.39 1.22
CA GLU A 150 -8.47 -2.70 1.60
C GLU A 150 -7.00 -2.91 1.17
N PHE A 151 -6.51 -2.13 0.21
CA PHE A 151 -5.15 -2.30 -0.35
C PHE A 151 -4.05 -2.01 0.66
N GLY A 152 -4.24 -1.02 1.54
CA GLY A 152 -3.27 -0.69 2.58
C GLY A 152 -3.01 -1.84 3.56
N PRO A 153 -4.04 -2.40 4.21
CA PRO A 153 -3.90 -3.60 5.03
C PRO A 153 -3.32 -4.80 4.26
N LEU A 154 -3.70 -5.00 2.99
CA LEU A 154 -3.14 -6.07 2.15
C LEU A 154 -1.63 -5.90 1.93
N ALA A 155 -1.19 -4.69 1.59
CA ALA A 155 0.22 -4.34 1.48
C ALA A 155 0.96 -4.51 2.82
N GLY A 156 0.26 -4.25 3.93
CA GLY A 156 0.61 -4.60 5.31
C GLY A 156 1.06 -6.02 5.48
N VAL A 157 0.18 -6.93 5.11
CA VAL A 157 0.44 -8.35 5.23
C VAL A 157 1.63 -8.75 4.35
N CYS A 158 1.64 -8.34 3.07
CA CYS A 158 2.74 -8.64 2.14
C CYS A 158 4.10 -8.17 2.67
N THR A 159 4.18 -6.90 3.09
CA THR A 159 5.42 -6.29 3.60
C THR A 159 5.88 -6.97 4.89
N ALA A 160 4.95 -7.29 5.79
CA ALA A 160 5.26 -7.96 7.04
C ALA A 160 5.78 -9.39 6.84
N ILE A 161 5.24 -10.13 5.85
CA ILE A 161 5.74 -11.46 5.48
C ILE A 161 7.18 -11.36 4.97
N VAL A 162 7.46 -10.42 4.05
CA VAL A 162 8.81 -10.25 3.48
C VAL A 162 9.83 -9.77 4.52
N LYS A 163 9.45 -8.86 5.41
CA LYS A 163 10.30 -8.37 6.51
C LYS A 163 10.36 -9.31 7.72
N ARG A 164 9.64 -10.44 7.71
CA ARG A 164 9.51 -11.38 8.85
C ARG A 164 9.07 -10.69 10.14
N ALA A 165 8.11 -9.78 10.04
CA ALA A 165 7.57 -8.99 11.16
C ALA A 165 6.16 -9.50 11.57
N PRO A 166 6.05 -10.58 12.38
CA PRO A 166 4.77 -11.26 12.62
C PRO A 166 3.74 -10.37 13.33
N ARG A 167 4.19 -9.44 14.19
CA ARG A 167 3.30 -8.48 14.86
C ARG A 167 2.58 -7.56 13.87
N LEU A 168 3.30 -7.09 12.83
CA LEU A 168 2.72 -6.27 11.78
C LEU A 168 1.76 -7.09 10.91
N ALA A 169 2.13 -8.32 10.55
CA ALA A 169 1.28 -9.20 9.76
C ALA A 169 -0.07 -9.47 10.44
N VAL A 170 -0.04 -9.82 11.75
CA VAL A 170 -1.26 -10.04 12.52
C VAL A 170 -2.10 -8.77 12.62
N ARG A 171 -1.47 -7.61 12.86
CA ARG A 171 -2.20 -6.33 12.94
C ARG A 171 -2.90 -5.98 11.63
N SER A 172 -2.20 -6.04 10.50
CA SER A 172 -2.77 -5.72 9.19
C SER A 172 -3.84 -6.73 8.76
N LEU A 173 -3.62 -8.03 9.05
CA LEU A 173 -4.63 -9.06 8.81
C LEU A 173 -5.88 -8.86 9.69
N MET A 174 -5.71 -8.50 10.96
CA MET A 174 -6.83 -8.18 11.84
C MET A 174 -7.58 -6.94 11.38
N ALA A 175 -6.88 -5.91 10.90
CA ALA A 175 -7.52 -4.72 10.32
C ALA A 175 -8.42 -5.10 9.11
N LEU A 176 -7.89 -5.93 8.21
CA LEU A 176 -8.62 -6.44 7.05
C LEU A 176 -9.85 -7.28 7.46
N LEU A 177 -9.67 -8.25 8.36
CA LEU A 177 -10.75 -9.14 8.80
C LEU A 177 -11.84 -8.39 9.55
N VAL A 178 -11.49 -7.54 10.51
CA VAL A 178 -12.47 -6.73 11.25
C VAL A 178 -13.15 -5.73 10.33
N GLY A 179 -12.41 -5.12 9.40
CA GLY A 179 -12.95 -4.22 8.39
C GLY A 179 -14.04 -4.87 7.55
N PHE A 180 -13.74 -6.03 6.92
CA PHE A 180 -14.72 -6.77 6.13
C PHE A 180 -15.87 -7.30 6.97
N LEU A 181 -15.62 -7.85 8.16
CA LEU A 181 -16.70 -8.36 9.03
C LEU A 181 -17.65 -7.26 9.49
N ALA A 182 -17.12 -6.11 9.91
CA ALA A 182 -17.92 -4.95 10.30
C ALA A 182 -18.72 -4.40 9.10
N ALA A 183 -18.08 -4.31 7.94
CA ALA A 183 -18.71 -3.87 6.70
C ALA A 183 -19.84 -4.80 6.25
N ILE A 184 -19.62 -6.13 6.29
CA ILE A 184 -20.63 -7.15 5.99
C ILE A 184 -21.79 -7.03 6.98
N ALA A 185 -21.53 -7.00 8.29
CA ALA A 185 -22.59 -6.94 9.30
C ALA A 185 -23.46 -5.68 9.17
N ALA A 186 -22.84 -4.53 8.98
CA ALA A 186 -23.56 -3.28 8.79
C ALA A 186 -24.29 -3.21 7.45
N THR A 187 -23.70 -3.77 6.38
CA THR A 187 -24.35 -3.85 5.07
C THR A 187 -25.53 -4.81 5.12
N THR A 188 -25.47 -5.93 5.84
CA THR A 188 -26.62 -6.82 6.07
C THR A 188 -27.73 -6.07 6.80
N ALA A 189 -27.42 -5.29 7.84
CA ALA A 189 -28.42 -4.45 8.53
C ALA A 189 -29.01 -3.39 7.59
N PHE A 190 -28.18 -2.77 6.75
CA PHE A 190 -28.62 -1.83 5.72
C PHE A 190 -29.54 -2.49 4.69
N SER A 191 -29.21 -3.69 4.21
CA SER A 191 -30.04 -4.46 3.27
C SER A 191 -31.40 -4.80 3.85
N LEU A 192 -31.47 -5.20 5.13
CA LEU A 192 -32.74 -5.41 5.84
C LEU A 192 -33.56 -4.13 5.97
N LEU A 193 -32.90 -2.99 6.21
CA LEU A 193 -33.57 -1.69 6.25
C LEU A 193 -34.11 -1.28 4.87
N MET A 194 -33.37 -1.55 3.79
CA MET A 194 -33.83 -1.27 2.42
C MET A 194 -35.00 -2.16 2.01
N ASP A 195 -34.99 -3.44 2.41
CA ASP A 195 -36.10 -4.37 2.21
C ASP A 195 -37.35 -3.91 2.97
N TRP A 196 -37.18 -3.48 4.23
CA TRP A 196 -38.28 -2.93 5.02
C TRP A 196 -38.91 -1.66 4.39
N MET A 197 -38.12 -0.84 3.71
CA MET A 197 -38.63 0.32 2.96
C MET A 197 -39.18 -0.04 1.57
N GLY A 198 -39.13 -1.31 1.16
CA GLY A 198 -39.57 -1.78 -0.15
C GLY A 198 -38.65 -1.36 -1.30
N LEU A 199 -37.41 -0.98 -1.00
CA LEU A 199 -36.42 -0.58 -2.01
C LEU A 199 -35.62 -1.77 -2.52
N PHE A 200 -35.37 -2.76 -1.67
CA PHE A 200 -34.82 -4.05 -2.06
C PHE A 200 -35.93 -5.10 -2.03
N SER A 201 -35.81 -6.13 -2.85
CA SER A 201 -36.67 -7.31 -2.78
C SER A 201 -35.88 -8.58 -3.07
N ARG A 202 -36.38 -9.71 -2.56
CA ARG A 202 -35.81 -11.03 -2.88
C ARG A 202 -35.86 -11.32 -4.39
N GLU A 203 -36.92 -10.89 -5.06
CA GLU A 203 -37.08 -11.06 -6.51
C GLU A 203 -35.95 -10.38 -7.30
N GLN A 204 -35.49 -9.20 -6.87
CA GLN A 204 -34.36 -8.51 -7.49
C GLN A 204 -33.04 -9.26 -7.31
N LEU A 205 -32.85 -9.92 -6.16
CA LEU A 205 -31.65 -10.72 -5.90
C LEU A 205 -31.63 -12.03 -6.71
N ASP A 206 -32.79 -12.67 -6.85
CA ASP A 206 -32.96 -13.94 -7.56
C ASP A 206 -33.09 -13.76 -9.09
N ALA A 207 -33.34 -12.54 -9.55
CA ALA A 207 -33.36 -12.20 -10.96
C ALA A 207 -32.01 -12.49 -11.65
N GLU A 208 -32.07 -12.66 -12.97
CA GLU A 208 -30.85 -12.73 -13.79
C GLU A 208 -30.09 -11.40 -13.67
N ARG A 209 -28.85 -11.50 -13.19
CA ARG A 209 -27.94 -10.38 -12.94
C ARG A 209 -26.67 -10.51 -13.79
N PRO A 210 -26.77 -10.43 -15.13
CA PRO A 210 -25.64 -10.66 -16.02
C PRO A 210 -24.50 -9.67 -15.80
N GLN A 211 -24.78 -8.44 -15.33
CA GLN A 211 -23.73 -7.46 -15.08
C GLN A 211 -23.02 -7.65 -13.74
N THR A 212 -23.54 -8.45 -12.82
CA THR A 212 -22.96 -8.63 -11.47
C THR A 212 -22.76 -10.09 -11.07
N ALA A 213 -23.09 -11.07 -11.92
CA ALA A 213 -22.94 -12.50 -11.65
C ALA A 213 -21.50 -12.93 -11.30
N PHE A 214 -20.49 -12.28 -11.90
CA PHE A 214 -19.08 -12.55 -11.66
C PHE A 214 -18.62 -12.27 -10.22
N ILE A 215 -19.44 -11.59 -9.41
CA ILE A 215 -19.13 -11.24 -8.03
C ILE A 215 -19.33 -12.43 -7.07
N TRP A 216 -20.19 -13.39 -7.42
CA TRP A 216 -20.53 -14.53 -6.56
C TRP A 216 -20.28 -15.89 -7.19
N GLN A 217 -19.96 -15.95 -8.49
CA GLN A 217 -19.52 -17.16 -9.18
C GLN A 217 -18.01 -17.12 -9.33
N PRO A 218 -17.25 -17.88 -8.52
CA PRO A 218 -15.80 -17.88 -8.61
C PRO A 218 -15.37 -18.47 -9.95
N ASP A 219 -14.56 -17.70 -10.68
CA ASP A 219 -14.07 -18.06 -11.99
C ASP A 219 -12.53 -18.13 -11.99
N PRO A 220 -11.88 -19.10 -12.65
CA PRO A 220 -10.43 -19.19 -12.69
C PRO A 220 -9.73 -17.91 -13.19
N PHE A 221 -10.35 -17.13 -14.07
CA PHE A 221 -9.80 -15.84 -14.49
C PHE A 221 -9.80 -14.82 -13.36
N SER A 222 -10.73 -14.89 -12.40
CA SER A 222 -10.69 -14.05 -11.20
C SER A 222 -9.41 -14.26 -10.40
N PHE A 223 -8.92 -15.50 -10.32
CA PHE A 223 -7.65 -15.78 -9.65
C PHE A 223 -6.47 -15.17 -10.41
N VAL A 224 -6.44 -15.29 -11.74
CA VAL A 224 -5.40 -14.69 -12.58
C VAL A 224 -5.42 -13.17 -12.44
N VAL A 225 -6.60 -12.55 -12.46
CA VAL A 225 -6.75 -11.10 -12.26
C VAL A 225 -6.30 -10.69 -10.86
N ALA A 226 -6.63 -11.45 -9.82
CA ALA A 226 -6.16 -11.18 -8.46
C ALA A 226 -4.63 -11.25 -8.34
N LEU A 227 -3.97 -12.19 -9.03
CA LEU A 227 -2.52 -12.27 -9.09
C LEU A 227 -1.91 -11.05 -9.80
N LEU A 228 -2.44 -10.68 -10.97
CA LEU A 228 -1.97 -9.51 -11.72
C LEU A 228 -2.20 -8.21 -10.94
N ALA A 229 -3.36 -8.07 -10.31
CA ALA A 229 -3.70 -6.95 -9.45
C ALA A 229 -2.78 -6.88 -8.22
N GLY A 230 -2.48 -8.01 -7.57
CA GLY A 230 -1.54 -8.04 -6.45
C GLY A 230 -0.13 -7.61 -6.85
N ALA A 231 0.36 -8.07 -8.01
CA ALA A 231 1.65 -7.64 -8.55
C ALA A 231 1.65 -6.14 -8.90
N ALA A 232 0.64 -5.68 -9.65
CA ALA A 232 0.53 -4.28 -10.07
C ALA A 232 0.34 -3.32 -8.89
N GLY A 233 -0.50 -3.68 -7.92
CA GLY A 233 -0.73 -2.89 -6.71
C GLY A 233 0.52 -2.77 -5.86
N THR A 234 1.26 -3.87 -5.70
CA THR A 234 2.56 -3.86 -5.01
C THR A 234 3.58 -2.99 -5.74
N LEU A 235 3.70 -3.13 -7.06
CA LEU A 235 4.58 -2.27 -7.86
C LEU A 235 4.18 -0.79 -7.75
N SER A 236 2.88 -0.48 -7.78
CA SER A 236 2.35 0.88 -7.62
C SER A 236 2.65 1.49 -6.26
N LEU A 237 2.61 0.70 -5.17
CA LEU A 237 2.96 1.17 -3.83
C LEU A 237 4.47 1.37 -3.64
N THR A 238 5.28 0.56 -4.32
CA THR A 238 6.75 0.68 -4.24
C THR A 238 7.33 1.74 -5.17
N SER A 239 6.64 2.03 -6.27
CA SER A 239 6.98 3.13 -7.18
C SER A 239 6.28 4.40 -6.72
N SER A 240 6.80 5.59 -7.04
CA SER A 240 6.15 6.88 -6.74
C SER A 240 4.85 7.13 -7.54
N LYS A 241 4.17 6.07 -7.99
CA LYS A 241 3.00 6.09 -8.88
C LYS A 241 1.72 5.72 -8.13
N ALA A 242 1.32 6.57 -7.19
CA ALA A 242 0.13 6.36 -6.36
C ALA A 242 -1.18 6.21 -7.17
N GLY A 243 -1.26 6.84 -8.35
CA GLY A 243 -2.47 6.78 -9.20
C GLY A 243 -2.79 5.42 -9.80
N ALA A 244 -1.81 4.52 -9.94
CA ALA A 244 -2.04 3.19 -10.50
C ALA A 244 -2.83 2.27 -9.54
N LEU A 245 -2.78 2.55 -8.23
CA LEU A 245 -3.45 1.76 -7.21
C LEU A 245 -4.98 1.76 -7.37
N VAL A 246 -5.55 2.88 -7.81
CA VAL A 246 -7.00 3.02 -8.04
C VAL A 246 -7.47 2.09 -9.16
N GLY A 247 -6.73 2.00 -10.27
CA GLY A 247 -7.08 1.10 -11.38
C GLY A 247 -6.94 -0.37 -11.01
N VAL A 248 -5.95 -0.70 -10.18
CA VAL A 248 -5.78 -2.05 -9.62
C VAL A 248 -6.96 -2.41 -8.71
N ALA A 249 -7.42 -1.49 -7.86
CA ALA A 249 -8.56 -1.71 -6.99
C ALA A 249 -9.87 -1.98 -7.74
N ILE A 250 -10.09 -1.28 -8.85
CA ILE A 250 -11.24 -1.50 -9.74
C ILE A 250 -11.22 -2.90 -10.40
N SER A 251 -10.05 -3.52 -10.52
CA SER A 251 -9.91 -4.79 -11.24
C SER A 251 -10.32 -6.01 -10.40
N VAL A 252 -10.51 -5.87 -9.09
CA VAL A 252 -10.76 -6.99 -8.16
C VAL A 252 -12.09 -6.84 -7.45
N THR A 253 -12.76 -7.98 -7.20
CA THR A 253 -14.13 -8.01 -6.67
C THR A 253 -14.22 -8.19 -5.16
N THR A 254 -13.23 -7.74 -4.40
CA THR A 254 -13.19 -7.81 -2.92
C THR A 254 -14.38 -7.13 -2.25
N VAL A 255 -14.53 -5.81 -2.43
CA VAL A 255 -15.66 -5.04 -1.86
C VAL A 255 -17.02 -5.52 -2.40
N PRO A 256 -17.19 -5.73 -3.72
CA PRO A 256 -18.45 -6.26 -4.25
C PRO A 256 -18.81 -7.65 -3.74
N ALA A 257 -17.83 -8.55 -3.59
CA ALA A 257 -18.08 -9.89 -3.06
C ALA A 257 -18.53 -9.82 -1.59
N ALA A 258 -17.91 -8.97 -0.78
CA ALA A 258 -18.37 -8.73 0.59
C ALA A 258 -19.80 -8.17 0.62
N ALA A 259 -20.13 -7.22 -0.27
CA ALA A 259 -21.47 -6.66 -0.37
C ALA A 259 -22.52 -7.69 -0.82
N ASN A 260 -22.24 -8.49 -1.86
CA ASN A 260 -23.16 -9.54 -2.29
C ASN A 260 -23.32 -10.62 -1.20
N ALA A 261 -22.26 -10.97 -0.47
CA ALA A 261 -22.37 -11.85 0.68
C ALA A 261 -23.30 -11.26 1.77
N ALA A 262 -23.19 -9.96 2.04
CA ALA A 262 -24.02 -9.28 3.03
C ALA A 262 -25.52 -9.24 2.62
N VAL A 263 -25.80 -8.94 1.35
CA VAL A 263 -27.16 -8.94 0.78
C VAL A 263 -27.73 -10.36 0.73
N ALA A 264 -26.97 -11.35 0.26
CA ALA A 264 -27.42 -12.74 0.24
C ALA A 264 -27.71 -13.27 1.65
N LEU A 265 -26.89 -12.89 2.62
CA LEU A 265 -27.08 -13.24 4.02
C LEU A 265 -28.38 -12.63 4.60
N SER A 266 -28.76 -11.40 4.22
CA SER A 266 -30.02 -10.79 4.70
C SER A 266 -31.26 -11.55 4.23
N TYR A 267 -31.19 -12.22 3.07
CA TYR A 267 -32.28 -13.03 2.53
C TYR A 267 -32.16 -14.54 2.82
N GLY A 268 -31.14 -14.97 3.56
CA GLY A 268 -30.90 -16.39 3.87
C GLY A 268 -30.40 -17.23 2.70
N GLU A 269 -29.90 -16.60 1.63
CA GLU A 269 -29.35 -17.26 0.45
C GLU A 269 -27.93 -17.79 0.72
N VAL A 270 -27.85 -18.98 1.33
CA VAL A 270 -26.58 -19.60 1.75
C VAL A 270 -25.65 -19.89 0.55
N GLY A 271 -26.22 -20.24 -0.61
CA GLY A 271 -25.46 -20.54 -1.82
C GLY A 271 -24.70 -19.32 -2.35
N GLN A 272 -25.40 -18.20 -2.56
CA GLN A 272 -24.77 -16.96 -3.00
C GLN A 272 -23.80 -16.38 -1.97
N THR A 273 -24.16 -16.48 -0.68
CA THR A 273 -23.27 -16.08 0.43
C THR A 273 -21.96 -16.86 0.39
N GLY A 274 -22.01 -18.19 0.26
CA GLY A 274 -20.84 -19.04 0.18
C GLY A 274 -19.96 -18.75 -1.05
N GLY A 275 -20.57 -18.59 -2.22
CA GLY A 275 -19.86 -18.24 -3.45
C GLY A 275 -19.13 -16.89 -3.36
N SER A 276 -19.79 -15.87 -2.80
CA SER A 276 -19.18 -14.56 -2.57
C SER A 276 -18.06 -14.59 -1.54
N VAL A 277 -18.22 -15.33 -0.43
CA VAL A 277 -17.14 -15.50 0.56
C VAL A 277 -15.93 -16.21 -0.07
N GLN A 278 -16.18 -17.23 -0.89
CA GLN A 278 -15.12 -17.92 -1.63
C GLN A 278 -14.39 -16.97 -2.59
N GLN A 279 -15.13 -16.16 -3.34
CA GLN A 279 -14.56 -15.15 -4.24
C GLN A 279 -13.71 -14.11 -3.49
N LEU A 280 -14.22 -13.61 -2.35
CA LEU A 280 -13.50 -12.68 -1.48
C LEU A 280 -12.18 -13.30 -1.02
N LEU A 281 -12.21 -14.53 -0.47
CA LEU A 281 -11.00 -15.21 0.00
C LEU A 281 -10.00 -15.47 -1.13
N LEU A 282 -10.48 -15.89 -2.30
CA LEU A 282 -9.64 -16.15 -3.47
C LEU A 282 -8.94 -14.88 -3.94
N ASN A 283 -9.65 -13.75 -4.00
CA ASN A 283 -9.06 -12.46 -4.33
C ASN A 283 -8.01 -12.03 -3.30
N LEU A 284 -8.36 -12.07 -2.00
CA LEU A 284 -7.43 -11.66 -0.94
C LEU A 284 -6.16 -12.52 -0.93
N LEU A 285 -6.30 -13.85 -1.02
CA LEU A 285 -5.17 -14.77 -1.06
C LEU A 285 -4.33 -14.59 -2.33
N GLY A 286 -4.97 -14.41 -3.50
CA GLY A 286 -4.29 -14.15 -4.76
C GLY A 286 -3.47 -12.86 -4.70
N ILE A 287 -4.07 -11.76 -4.22
CA ILE A 287 -3.39 -10.48 -4.06
C ILE A 287 -2.22 -10.60 -3.08
N MET A 288 -2.42 -11.23 -1.93
CA MET A 288 -1.36 -11.41 -0.93
C MET A 288 -0.21 -12.27 -1.45
N LEU A 289 -0.52 -13.37 -2.15
CA LEU A 289 0.48 -14.26 -2.73
C LEU A 289 1.31 -13.52 -3.78
N ALA A 290 0.65 -12.89 -4.76
CA ALA A 290 1.34 -12.16 -5.82
C ALA A 290 2.13 -10.98 -5.26
N GLY A 291 1.54 -10.18 -4.37
CA GLY A 291 2.23 -9.04 -3.78
C GLY A 291 3.46 -9.44 -2.96
N THR A 292 3.37 -10.53 -2.20
CA THR A 292 4.52 -11.08 -1.47
C THR A 292 5.62 -11.55 -2.44
N LEU A 293 5.25 -12.27 -3.50
CA LEU A 293 6.20 -12.73 -4.52
C LEU A 293 6.86 -11.56 -5.25
N THR A 294 6.11 -10.52 -5.59
CA THR A 294 6.62 -9.30 -6.22
C THR A 294 7.62 -8.58 -5.32
N LEU A 295 7.30 -8.38 -4.03
CA LEU A 295 8.24 -7.77 -3.08
C LEU A 295 9.51 -8.62 -2.90
N LEU A 296 9.39 -9.95 -2.86
CA LEU A 296 10.55 -10.85 -2.80
C LEU A 296 11.41 -10.75 -4.06
N ALA A 297 10.79 -10.68 -5.24
CA ALA A 297 11.48 -10.52 -6.50
C ALA A 297 12.20 -9.16 -6.57
N GLN A 298 11.55 -8.06 -6.18
CA GLN A 298 12.16 -6.73 -6.10
C GLN A 298 13.35 -6.71 -5.14
N LYS A 299 13.20 -7.30 -3.95
CA LYS A 299 14.28 -7.42 -2.98
C LYS A 299 15.48 -8.18 -3.55
N TRP A 300 15.23 -9.32 -4.19
CA TRP A 300 16.28 -10.15 -4.78
C TRP A 300 16.99 -9.45 -5.95
N LEU A 301 16.24 -8.77 -6.83
CA LEU A 301 16.79 -8.01 -7.94
C LEU A 301 17.70 -6.89 -7.44
N TRP A 302 17.28 -6.16 -6.40
CA TRP A 302 18.08 -5.11 -5.80
C TRP A 302 19.38 -5.64 -5.18
N GLU A 303 19.31 -6.69 -4.37
CA GLU A 303 20.50 -7.30 -3.75
C GLU A 303 21.51 -7.73 -4.83
N THR A 304 21.02 -8.24 -5.96
CA THR A 304 21.85 -8.66 -7.09
C THR A 304 22.48 -7.48 -7.83
N GLN A 305 21.76 -6.38 -8.02
CA GLN A 305 22.29 -5.15 -8.64
C GLN A 305 23.33 -4.47 -7.74
N ARG A 306 23.06 -4.33 -6.43
CA ARG A 306 24.05 -3.84 -5.44
C ARG A 306 25.34 -4.68 -5.42
N GLY A 307 25.20 -6.01 -5.53
CA GLY A 307 26.35 -6.92 -5.61
C GLY A 307 27.23 -6.71 -6.85
N LYS A 308 26.63 -6.39 -8.01
CA LYS A 308 27.35 -6.09 -9.25
C LYS A 308 28.07 -4.74 -9.18
N VAL A 309 27.45 -3.74 -8.55
CA VAL A 309 28.02 -2.38 -8.41
C VAL A 309 29.18 -2.36 -7.42
N LYS A 310 29.06 -2.98 -6.24
CA LYS A 310 30.18 -3.15 -5.29
C LYS A 310 31.38 -3.87 -5.91
N ARG A 311 31.15 -4.80 -6.85
CA ARG A 311 32.22 -5.48 -7.60
C ARG A 311 32.90 -4.61 -8.65
N ARG A 312 32.18 -3.65 -9.26
CA ARG A 312 32.76 -2.68 -10.20
C ARG A 312 33.60 -1.63 -9.47
N LEU A 313 33.10 -1.09 -8.36
CA LEU A 313 33.83 -0.10 -7.55
C LEU A 313 35.09 -0.67 -6.86
N ARG A 314 35.19 -2.00 -6.67
CA ARG A 314 36.41 -2.66 -6.18
C ARG A 314 37.45 -2.97 -7.26
N ARG A 315 37.11 -2.78 -8.54
CA ARG A 315 37.96 -3.10 -9.70
C ARG A 315 38.44 -1.87 -10.47
N GLY A 316 37.90 -0.69 -10.20
CA GLY A 316 38.42 0.61 -10.64
C GLY A 316 39.26 1.23 -9.53
#